data_AF-A0A966WJ44-F1
#
_entry.id   AF-A0A966WJ44-F1
#
_cell.length_a   1.000
_cell.length_b   1.000
_cell.length_c   1.000
_cell.angle_alpha   90.00
_cell.angle_beta   90.00
_cell.angle_gamma   90.00
#
_symmetry.space_group_name_H-M   'P 1'
#
loop_
_entity.id
_entity.type
_entity.pdbx_description
1 polymer ?
#
loop_
_entity_poly.entity_id
_entity_poly.type
_entity_poly.pdbx_seq_one_letter_code
_entity_poly.pdbx_strand_id
1 'polypeptide(L)'
;MKKILFISLALCTLGVATSQVALKNKTYRNKNKERFSVKENIVYYDAKPLAKYQAKTYSLDNGELTEEYNLLMIDNKIGNKQVIGDLIDYISERHKGAEVEVEINAEGSDFKI
;
A
#
# COMPACT_ATOMS: atom_id res chain seq x y z
N MET A 1 40.47 -21.93 -45.46
CA MET A 1 39.27 -21.18 -45.03
C MET A 1 38.72 -21.82 -43.75
N LYS A 2 38.58 -21.04 -42.67
CA LYS A 2 37.56 -21.16 -41.60
C LYS A 2 37.81 -20.02 -40.61
N LYS A 3 36.90 -19.06 -40.59
CA LYS A 3 36.93 -17.87 -39.72
C LYS A 3 36.46 -18.30 -38.33
N ILE A 4 37.20 -17.99 -37.28
CA ILE A 4 36.74 -18.15 -35.90
C ILE A 4 36.43 -16.75 -35.38
N LEU A 5 35.15 -16.54 -35.10
CA LEU A 5 34.54 -15.30 -34.68
C LEU A 5 34.83 -15.07 -33.19
N PHE A 6 35.45 -13.94 -32.85
CA PHE A 6 35.54 -13.46 -31.47
C PHE A 6 34.16 -12.92 -31.05
N ILE A 7 33.54 -13.52 -30.03
CA ILE A 7 32.37 -12.94 -29.37
C ILE A 7 32.87 -12.28 -28.07
N SER A 8 32.81 -10.95 -28.07
CA SER A 8 33.05 -10.09 -26.92
C SER A 8 31.99 -10.33 -25.83
N LEU A 9 32.45 -10.71 -24.64
CA LEU A 9 31.66 -10.76 -23.42
C LEU A 9 31.43 -9.32 -22.91
N ALA A 10 30.37 -8.67 -23.38
CA ALA A 10 29.86 -7.45 -22.75
C ALA A 10 28.80 -7.88 -21.72
N LEU A 11 29.24 -8.20 -20.51
CA LEU A 11 28.36 -8.46 -19.38
C LEU A 11 28.49 -7.32 -18.36
N CYS A 12 27.33 -6.90 -17.83
CA CYS A 12 27.12 -6.12 -16.62
C CYS A 12 27.14 -4.58 -16.71
N THR A 13 26.06 -3.97 -17.22
CA THR A 13 25.66 -2.61 -16.77
C THR A 13 24.14 -2.35 -16.71
N LEU A 14 23.29 -3.37 -16.48
CA LEU A 14 21.83 -3.15 -16.34
C LEU A 14 21.25 -3.56 -14.97
N GLY A 15 22.07 -3.61 -13.93
CA GLY A 15 21.65 -4.09 -12.60
C GLY A 15 21.38 -3.03 -11.53
N VAL A 16 21.61 -1.74 -11.79
CA VAL A 16 21.65 -0.72 -10.70
C VAL A 16 20.40 0.15 -10.60
N ALA A 17 19.59 0.24 -11.67
CA ALA A 17 18.43 1.13 -11.69
C ALA A 17 17.21 0.55 -10.94
N THR A 18 16.99 -0.76 -11.01
CA THR A 18 15.83 -1.41 -10.38
C THR A 18 15.95 -1.50 -8.85
N SER A 19 17.16 -1.65 -8.32
CA SER A 19 17.40 -1.76 -6.87
C SER A 19 17.16 -0.44 -6.14
N GLN A 20 17.48 0.71 -6.76
CA GLN A 20 17.30 2.03 -6.12
C GLN A 20 15.82 2.42 -5.99
N VAL A 21 14.98 2.07 -6.97
CA VAL A 21 13.53 2.32 -6.92
C VAL A 21 12.87 1.50 -5.82
N ALA A 22 13.23 0.21 -5.71
CA ALA A 22 12.72 -0.68 -4.67
C ALA A 22 13.11 -0.20 -3.25
N LEU A 23 14.36 0.24 -3.07
CA LEU A 23 14.85 0.79 -1.80
C LEU A 23 14.14 2.10 -1.43
N LYS A 24 13.98 3.04 -2.37
CA LYS A 24 13.25 4.30 -2.13
C LYS A 24 11.78 4.06 -1.76
N ASN A 25 11.09 3.15 -2.45
CA ASN A 25 9.70 2.81 -2.13
C ASN A 25 9.57 2.16 -0.74
N LYS A 26 10.51 1.29 -0.35
CA LYS A 26 10.52 0.68 0.98
C LYS A 26 10.79 1.71 2.09
N THR A 27 11.70 2.66 1.86
CA THR A 27 11.99 3.74 2.81
C THR A 27 10.82 4.74 2.92
N TYR A 28 10.18 5.11 1.81
CA TYR A 28 8.99 5.97 1.82
C TYR A 28 7.83 5.31 2.56
N ARG A 29 7.55 4.02 2.28
CA ARG A 29 6.56 3.21 2.99
C ARG A 29 6.79 3.20 4.50
N ASN A 30 8.04 3.06 4.95
CA ASN A 30 8.31 3.00 6.39
C ASN A 30 8.15 4.35 7.10
N LYS A 31 8.46 5.47 6.45
CA LYS A 31 8.39 6.81 7.06
C LYS A 31 6.94 7.27 7.31
N ASN A 32 5.99 6.86 6.48
CA ASN A 32 4.59 7.25 6.68
C ASN A 32 3.88 6.45 7.77
N LYS A 33 4.35 5.24 8.11
CA LYS A 33 3.75 4.40 9.17
C LYS A 33 3.75 5.04 10.55
N GLU A 34 4.80 5.81 10.86
CA GLU A 34 4.91 6.51 12.16
C GLU A 34 3.83 7.58 12.36
N ARG A 35 3.18 8.01 11.27
CA ARG A 35 2.09 8.98 11.31
C ARG A 35 0.74 8.33 11.55
N PHE A 36 0.64 7.03 11.35
CA PHE A 36 -0.56 6.27 11.62
C PHE A 36 -0.58 5.75 13.05
N SER A 37 -1.75 5.77 13.67
CA SER A 37 -1.99 5.05 14.92
C SER A 37 -3.41 4.51 14.95
N VAL A 38 -3.65 3.50 15.79
CA VAL A 38 -4.99 2.97 16.03
C VAL A 38 -5.30 3.15 17.50
N LYS A 39 -6.44 3.79 17.80
CA LYS A 39 -7.00 3.87 19.15
C LYS A 39 -8.43 3.37 19.09
N GLU A 40 -8.71 2.34 19.88
CA GLU A 40 -9.97 1.59 19.82
C GLU A 40 -10.23 1.11 18.38
N ASN A 41 -11.29 1.60 17.73
CA ASN A 41 -11.66 1.23 16.37
C ASN A 41 -11.42 2.35 15.35
N ILE A 42 -10.68 3.40 15.73
CA ILE A 42 -10.39 4.54 14.86
C ILE A 42 -8.90 4.54 14.49
N VAL A 43 -8.64 4.66 13.20
CA VAL A 43 -7.31 4.90 12.64
C VAL A 43 -7.10 6.41 12.55
N TYR A 44 -5.98 6.87 13.08
CA TYR A 44 -5.56 8.26 13.04
C TYR A 44 -4.37 8.42 12.10
N TYR A 45 -4.30 9.54 11.40
CA TYR A 45 -3.14 9.99 10.63
C TYR A 45 -2.75 11.40 11.09
N ASP A 46 -1.51 11.57 11.55
CA ASP A 46 -1.03 12.78 12.24
C ASP A 46 -1.96 13.24 13.37
N ALA A 47 -2.39 12.29 14.21
CA ALA A 47 -3.33 12.50 15.32
C ALA A 47 -4.73 13.00 14.91
N LYS A 48 -5.08 13.02 13.61
CA LYS A 48 -6.44 13.30 13.13
C LYS A 48 -7.16 11.99 12.79
N PRO A 49 -8.45 11.84 13.16
CA PRO A 49 -9.21 10.64 12.83
C PRO A 49 -9.37 10.55 11.31
N LEU A 50 -8.94 9.44 10.75
CA LEU A 50 -8.88 9.22 9.31
C LEU A 50 -9.98 8.26 8.86
N ALA A 51 -10.04 7.09 9.48
CA ALA A 51 -10.96 6.02 9.15
C ALA A 51 -11.39 5.25 10.40
N LYS A 52 -12.51 4.55 10.35
CA LYS A 52 -12.95 3.63 11.40
C LYS A 52 -13.05 2.21 10.86
N TYR A 53 -12.71 1.22 11.68
CA TYR A 53 -13.05 -0.17 11.38
C TYR A 53 -14.58 -0.34 11.39
N GLN A 54 -15.11 -0.95 10.34
CA GLN A 54 -16.54 -1.33 10.24
C GLN A 54 -16.73 -2.81 10.54
N ALA A 55 -15.95 -3.67 9.87
CA ALA A 55 -16.11 -5.11 9.95
C ALA A 55 -14.79 -5.83 9.71
N LYS A 56 -14.71 -7.06 10.23
CA LYS A 56 -13.74 -8.08 9.82
C LYS A 56 -14.50 -9.16 9.08
N THR A 57 -14.09 -9.42 7.84
CA THR A 57 -14.68 -10.37 6.91
C THR A 57 -13.64 -11.40 6.52
N TYR A 58 -14.07 -12.43 5.77
CA TYR A 58 -13.18 -13.40 5.17
C TYR A 58 -13.59 -13.58 3.71
N SER A 59 -12.61 -13.50 2.81
CA SER A 59 -12.76 -13.75 1.38
C SER A 59 -12.09 -15.10 1.03
N LEU A 60 -12.53 -15.70 -0.08
CA LEU A 60 -11.80 -16.83 -0.67
C LEU A 60 -11.02 -16.30 -1.88
N ASP A 61 -9.72 -16.05 -1.70
CA ASP A 61 -8.84 -15.69 -2.81
C ASP A 61 -8.10 -16.95 -3.29
N ASN A 62 -8.33 -17.32 -4.55
CA ASN A 62 -7.77 -18.54 -5.17
C ASN A 62 -7.99 -19.84 -4.36
N GLY A 63 -9.05 -19.91 -3.56
CA GLY A 63 -9.38 -21.07 -2.71
C GLY A 63 -8.71 -21.06 -1.33
N GLU A 64 -7.94 -20.03 -1.01
CA GLU A 64 -7.40 -19.78 0.33
C GLU A 64 -8.30 -18.80 1.08
N LEU A 65 -8.51 -19.04 2.38
CA LEU A 65 -9.28 -18.15 3.24
C LEU A 65 -8.40 -16.95 3.63
N THR A 66 -8.76 -15.77 3.16
CA THR A 66 -8.05 -14.53 3.42
C THR A 66 -8.85 -13.66 4.38
N GLU A 67 -8.19 -13.13 5.41
CA GLU A 67 -8.82 -12.16 6.31
C GLU A 67 -8.92 -10.81 5.61
N GLU A 68 -10.06 -10.13 5.77
CA GLU A 68 -10.29 -8.81 5.20
C GLU A 68 -10.79 -7.83 6.26
N TYR A 69 -10.29 -6.61 6.22
CA TYR A 69 -10.68 -5.53 7.12
C TYR A 69 -11.35 -4.41 6.34
N ASN A 70 -12.60 -4.12 6.69
CA ASN A 70 -13.40 -3.07 6.08
C ASN A 70 -13.31 -1.79 6.92
N LEU A 71 -12.97 -0.67 6.27
CA LEU A 71 -12.87 0.64 6.91
C LEU A 71 -13.78 1.67 6.24
N LEU A 72 -14.42 2.53 7.04
CA LEU A 72 -15.09 3.72 6.55
C LEU A 72 -14.21 4.95 6.76
N MET A 73 -13.96 5.70 5.70
CA MET A 73 -13.32 7.01 5.80
C MET A 73 -14.18 7.98 6.64
N ILE A 74 -13.56 8.56 7.66
CA ILE A 74 -14.14 9.64 8.47
C ILE A 74 -13.83 10.98 7.81
N ASP A 75 -12.59 11.16 7.35
CA ASP A 75 -12.16 12.36 6.62
C ASP A 75 -12.27 12.13 5.11
N ASN A 76 -13.44 12.46 4.56
CA ASN A 76 -13.72 12.33 3.13
C ASN A 76 -13.18 13.49 2.27
N LYS A 77 -12.49 14.47 2.88
CA LYS A 77 -11.88 15.63 2.20
C LYS A 77 -10.38 15.47 1.98
N ILE A 78 -9.86 14.25 2.13
CA ILE A 78 -8.45 13.96 1.84
C ILE A 78 -8.23 14.06 0.33
N GLY A 79 -7.68 15.18 -0.11
CA GLY A 79 -7.31 15.38 -1.51
C GLY A 79 -6.10 14.54 -1.95
N ASN A 80 -5.32 13.99 -1.00
CA ASN A 80 -4.15 13.18 -1.32
C ASN A 80 -4.48 11.68 -1.29
N LYS A 81 -4.73 11.10 -2.47
CA LYS A 81 -5.03 9.67 -2.66
C LYS A 81 -3.95 8.74 -2.11
N GLN A 82 -2.70 9.20 -2.02
CA GLN A 82 -1.60 8.41 -1.46
C GLN A 82 -1.86 8.05 0.01
N VAL A 83 -2.54 8.91 0.79
CA VAL A 83 -2.84 8.63 2.20
C VAL A 83 -3.77 7.42 2.34
N ILE A 84 -4.68 7.19 1.38
CA ILE A 84 -5.56 6.01 1.37
C ILE A 84 -4.76 4.75 1.03
N GLY A 85 -3.86 4.82 0.04
CA GLY A 85 -2.95 3.70 -0.25
C GLY A 85 -2.05 3.36 0.95
N ASP A 86 -1.51 4.37 1.61
CA ASP A 86 -0.67 4.19 2.80
C ASP A 86 -1.48 3.67 4.01
N LEU A 87 -2.76 4.04 4.12
CA LEU A 87 -3.71 3.47 5.09
C LEU A 87 -3.92 1.98 4.83
N ILE A 88 -4.20 1.59 3.59
CA ILE A 88 -4.37 0.19 3.19
C ILE A 88 -3.12 -0.62 3.54
N ASP A 89 -1.94 -0.15 3.14
CA ASP A 89 -0.66 -0.78 3.47
C ASP A 89 -0.47 -0.91 4.99
N TYR A 90 -0.72 0.16 5.75
CA TYR A 90 -0.56 0.17 7.21
C TYR A 90 -1.47 -0.86 7.91
N ILE A 91 -2.74 -0.94 7.50
CA ILE A 91 -3.70 -1.87 8.12
C ILE A 91 -3.42 -3.30 7.71
N SER A 92 -3.10 -3.54 6.43
CA SER A 92 -2.74 -4.86 5.92
C SER A 92 -1.53 -5.41 6.67
N GLU A 93 -0.45 -4.63 6.80
CA GLU A 93 0.74 -5.05 7.53
C GLU A 93 0.47 -5.31 9.01
N ARG A 94 -0.33 -4.46 9.67
CA ARG A 94 -0.73 -4.65 11.07
C ARG A 94 -1.44 -5.99 11.29
N HIS A 95 -2.18 -6.46 10.29
CA HIS A 95 -2.94 -7.71 10.31
C HIS A 95 -2.30 -8.79 9.41
N LYS A 96 -0.97 -8.82 9.35
CA LYS A 96 -0.18 -9.90 8.72
C LYS A 96 -0.47 -10.13 7.23
N GLY A 97 -0.76 -9.06 6.50
CA GLY A 97 -1.03 -9.11 5.07
C GLY A 97 -2.51 -9.35 4.74
N ALA A 98 -3.43 -9.10 5.68
CA ALA A 98 -4.86 -9.13 5.41
C ALA A 98 -5.25 -8.17 4.27
N GLU A 99 -6.32 -8.52 3.56
CA GLU A 99 -6.95 -7.62 2.60
C GLU A 99 -7.61 -6.46 3.34
N VAL A 100 -7.68 -5.32 2.66
CA VAL A 100 -8.23 -4.09 3.24
C VAL A 100 -9.09 -3.39 2.21
N GLU A 101 -10.36 -3.23 2.55
CA GLU A 101 -11.31 -2.44 1.77
C GLU A 101 -11.58 -1.11 2.49
N VAL A 102 -11.61 -0.02 1.73
CA VAL A 102 -11.85 1.32 2.24
C VAL A 102 -13.05 1.93 1.53
N GLU A 103 -14.14 2.08 2.28
CA GLU A 103 -15.34 2.77 1.85
C GLU A 103 -15.16 4.29 2.02
N ILE A 104 -15.50 5.05 0.98
CA ILE A 104 -15.49 6.51 1.00
C ILE A 104 -16.91 7.00 0.76
N ASN A 105 -17.46 7.76 1.71
CA ASN A 105 -18.70 8.48 1.45
C ASN A 105 -18.43 9.62 0.45
N ALA A 106 -18.97 9.48 -0.76
CA ALA A 106 -18.83 10.43 -1.85
C ALA A 106 -19.49 11.79 -1.58
N GLU A 107 -20.43 11.87 -0.63
CA GLU A 107 -21.13 13.10 -0.32
C GLU A 107 -20.18 14.15 0.30
N GLY A 108 -19.88 15.20 -0.46
CA GLY A 108 -18.93 16.24 -0.06
C GLY A 108 -17.46 15.80 -0.11
N SER A 109 -17.17 14.68 -0.76
CA SER A 109 -15.79 14.21 -0.97
C SER A 109 -15.15 14.87 -2.20
N ASP A 110 -13.84 15.10 -2.10
CA ASP A 110 -13.02 15.53 -3.25
C ASP A 110 -12.75 14.37 -4.23
N PHE A 111 -13.12 13.13 -3.86
CA PHE A 111 -13.11 11.98 -4.74
C PHE A 111 -14.29 12.05 -5.72
N LYS A 112 -14.02 12.57 -6.92
CA LYS A 112 -14.91 12.40 -8.08
C LYS A 112 -14.63 11.05 -8.74
N ILE A 113 -15.67 10.24 -8.89
CA ILE A 113 -15.66 8.99 -9.70
C ILE A 113 -15.68 9.37 -11.17
#